data_AF-S2E6U8-F1
#
_entry.id   AF-S2E6U8-F1
#
_cell.length_a   1.000
_cell.length_b   1.000
_cell.length_c   1.000
_cell.angle_alpha   90.00
_cell.angle_beta   90.00
_cell.angle_gamma   90.00
#
_symmetry.space_group_name_H-M   'P 1'
#
loop_
_entity.id
_entity.type
_entity.pdbx_description
1 polymer ?
#
loop_
_entity_poly.entity_id
_entity_poly.type
_entity_poly.pdbx_seq_one_letter_code
_entity_poly.pdbx_strand_id
1 'polypeptide(L)'
;MSDEFLKIATDEINEEISQIITIVDTCHNGTELCQNAGEIQKSTHKIKGLAPMMGKEELGSLSALLDSIFKKIQSVSITDEMFSSLVSAVNEMKNSMTQTDYDLDEIKQKVSKISSSLT
;
A
#
# COMPACT_ATOMS: atom_id res chain seq x y z
N MET A 1 -0.56 -8.29 22.97
CA MET A 1 -1.85 -8.19 22.23
C MET A 1 -2.65 -9.45 22.50
N SER A 2 -3.99 -9.38 22.46
CA SER A 2 -4.84 -10.58 22.57
C SER A 2 -4.94 -11.30 21.22
N ASP A 3 -5.14 -12.62 21.25
CA ASP A 3 -5.32 -13.42 20.03
C ASP A 3 -6.55 -12.98 19.22
N GLU A 4 -7.60 -12.53 19.91
CA GLU A 4 -8.80 -11.98 19.29
C GLU A 4 -8.51 -10.68 18.53
N PHE A 5 -7.73 -9.77 19.11
CA PHE A 5 -7.30 -8.55 18.42
C PHE A 5 -6.46 -8.90 17.18
N LEU A 6 -5.50 -9.81 17.31
CA LEU A 6 -4.64 -10.20 16.19
C LEU A 6 -5.45 -10.80 15.05
N LYS A 7 -6.46 -11.63 15.36
CA LYS A 7 -7.37 -12.18 14.35
C LYS A 7 -8.14 -11.08 13.62
N ILE A 8 -8.80 -10.20 14.37
CA ILE A 8 -9.62 -9.11 13.79
C ILE A 8 -8.73 -8.20 12.93
N ALA A 9 -7.57 -7.78 13.44
CA ALA A 9 -6.65 -6.92 12.71
C ALA A 9 -6.10 -7.62 11.44
N THR A 10 -5.85 -8.93 11.51
CA THR A 10 -5.42 -9.72 10.34
C THR A 10 -6.50 -9.75 9.27
N ASP A 11 -7.74 -10.05 9.65
CA ASP A 11 -8.88 -10.09 8.72
C ASP A 11 -9.09 -8.71 8.08
N GLU A 12 -9.02 -7.65 8.88
CA GLU A 12 -9.19 -6.26 8.44
C GLU A 12 -8.07 -5.81 7.48
N ILE A 13 -6.80 -6.09 7.76
CA ILE A 13 -5.71 -5.78 6.81
C ILE A 13 -5.88 -6.53 5.49
N ASN A 14 -6.28 -7.80 5.52
CA ASN A 14 -6.48 -8.59 4.31
C ASN A 14 -7.66 -8.07 3.46
N GLU A 15 -8.73 -7.60 4.10
CA GLU A 15 -9.86 -6.96 3.43
C GLU A 15 -9.42 -5.66 2.74
N GLU A 16 -8.69 -4.79 3.45
CA GLU A 16 -8.17 -3.53 2.90
C GLU A 16 -7.22 -3.79 1.72
N ILE A 17 -6.30 -4.75 1.82
CA ILE A 17 -5.40 -5.12 0.71
C ILE A 17 -6.21 -5.64 -0.49
N SER A 18 -7.24 -6.45 -0.25
CA SER A 18 -8.08 -6.99 -1.32
C SER A 18 -8.88 -5.89 -2.04
N GLN A 19 -9.36 -4.89 -1.30
CA GLN A 19 -10.00 -3.72 -1.87
C GLN A 19 -9.02 -2.91 -2.74
N ILE A 20 -7.81 -2.64 -2.24
CA ILE A 20 -6.79 -1.91 -3.02
C ILE A 20 -6.45 -2.67 -4.31
N ILE A 21 -6.24 -3.99 -4.24
CA ILE A 21 -5.94 -4.82 -5.42
C ILE A 21 -7.07 -4.74 -6.44
N THR A 22 -8.32 -4.85 -6.00
CA THR A 22 -9.49 -4.75 -6.88
C THR A 22 -9.50 -3.42 -7.63
N ILE A 23 -9.21 -2.31 -6.94
CA ILE A 23 -9.12 -0.99 -7.57
C ILE A 23 -7.97 -0.95 -8.57
N VAL A 24 -6.77 -1.35 -8.16
CA VAL A 24 -5.56 -1.28 -8.99
C VAL A 24 -5.67 -2.15 -10.23
N ASP A 25 -6.26 -3.35 -10.14
CA ASP A 25 -6.47 -4.27 -11.26
C ASP A 25 -7.42 -3.71 -12.33
N THR A 26 -8.26 -2.74 -11.98
CA THR A 26 -9.14 -2.02 -12.93
C THR A 26 -8.49 -0.77 -13.53
N CYS A 27 -7.35 -0.33 -12.99
CA CYS A 27 -6.60 0.81 -13.51
C CYS A 27 -5.61 0.33 -14.59
N HIS A 28 -5.65 0.94 -15.76
CA HIS A 28 -4.77 0.62 -16.90
C HIS A 28 -3.66 1.66 -17.10
N ASN A 29 -3.75 2.79 -16.40
CA ASN A 29 -2.82 3.90 -16.53
C ASN A 29 -2.77 4.74 -15.23
N GLY A 30 -1.80 5.65 -15.18
CA GLY A 30 -1.63 6.55 -14.03
C GLY A 30 -2.81 7.48 -13.77
N THR A 31 -3.56 7.90 -14.79
CA THR A 31 -4.73 8.78 -14.62
C THR A 31 -5.85 8.09 -13.86
N GLU A 32 -6.19 6.86 -14.23
CA GLU A 32 -7.20 6.04 -13.53
C GLU A 32 -6.76 5.74 -12.10
N LEU A 33 -5.47 5.47 -11.87
CA LEU A 33 -4.95 5.28 -10.52
C LEU A 33 -5.08 6.55 -9.68
N CYS A 34 -4.75 7.73 -10.24
CA CYS A 34 -4.90 9.01 -9.55
C CYS A 34 -6.37 9.33 -9.21
N GLN A 35 -7.32 8.97 -10.09
CA GLN A 35 -8.77 9.14 -9.82
C GLN A 35 -9.23 8.32 -8.61
N ASN A 36 -8.65 7.13 -8.40
CA ASN A 36 -8.98 6.24 -7.28
C ASN A 36 -8.04 6.42 -6.06
N ALA A 37 -7.06 7.31 -6.13
CA ALA A 37 -6.02 7.46 -5.11
C ALA A 37 -6.57 7.80 -3.71
N GLY A 38 -7.70 8.50 -3.63
CA GLY A 38 -8.36 8.80 -2.35
C GLY A 38 -8.89 7.57 -1.62
N GLU A 39 -9.36 6.55 -2.34
CA GLU A 39 -9.83 5.29 -1.75
C GLU A 39 -8.63 4.45 -1.30
N ILE A 40 -7.63 4.32 -2.15
CA ILE A 40 -6.39 3.59 -1.84
C ILE A 40 -5.66 4.22 -0.63
N GLN A 41 -5.66 5.55 -0.53
CA GLN A 41 -5.08 6.29 0.60
C GLN A 41 -5.77 5.92 1.93
N LYS A 42 -7.09 5.77 1.96
CA LYS A 42 -7.81 5.40 3.20
C LYS A 42 -7.41 4.00 3.68
N SER A 43 -7.35 3.04 2.76
CA SER A 43 -6.95 1.67 3.07
C SER A 43 -5.50 1.60 3.55
N THR A 44 -4.57 2.26 2.84
CA THR A 44 -3.16 2.31 3.25
C THR A 44 -2.95 3.04 4.58
N HIS A 45 -3.73 4.09 4.87
CA HIS A 45 -3.71 4.78 6.16
C HIS A 45 -4.11 3.87 7.32
N LYS A 46 -5.10 3.00 7.10
CA LYS A 46 -5.57 2.04 8.10
C LYS A 46 -4.56 0.92 8.32
N ILE A 47 -4.03 0.34 7.24
CA ILE A 47 -2.99 -0.70 7.31
C ILE A 47 -1.74 -0.17 8.01
N LYS A 48 -1.34 1.08 7.75
CA LYS A 48 -0.24 1.76 8.46
C LYS A 48 -0.39 1.71 9.98
N GLY A 49 -1.61 1.88 10.48
CA GLY A 49 -1.90 1.84 11.92
C GLY A 49 -1.93 0.41 12.47
N LEU A 50 -2.57 -0.51 11.76
CA LEU A 50 -2.82 -1.88 12.23
C LEU A 50 -1.60 -2.80 12.10
N ALA A 51 -0.81 -2.69 11.04
CA ALA A 51 0.28 -3.63 10.76
C ALA A 51 1.36 -3.67 11.86
N PRO A 52 1.85 -2.53 12.41
CA PRO A 52 2.79 -2.56 13.54
C PRO A 52 2.18 -3.18 14.80
N MET A 53 0.87 -2.99 15.04
CA MET A 53 0.18 -3.60 16.18
C MET A 53 0.14 -5.13 16.10
N MET A 54 0.36 -5.70 14.92
CA MET A 54 0.49 -7.14 14.66
C MET A 54 1.95 -7.61 14.55
N GLY A 55 2.93 -6.74 14.80
CA GLY A 55 4.35 -7.05 14.63
C GLY A 55 4.82 -7.04 13.16
N LYS A 56 4.01 -6.54 12.23
CA LYS A 56 4.37 -6.37 10.80
C LYS A 56 4.86 -4.94 10.53
N GLU A 57 5.97 -4.58 11.16
CA GLU A 57 6.57 -3.24 11.06
C GLU A 57 6.87 -2.83 9.61
N GLU A 58 7.41 -3.75 8.81
CA GLU A 58 7.78 -3.48 7.41
C GLU A 58 6.57 -3.19 6.52
N LEU A 59 5.47 -3.91 6.73
CA LEU A 59 4.20 -3.63 6.06
C LEU A 59 3.64 -2.27 6.50
N GLY A 60 3.74 -1.94 7.79
CA GLY A 60 3.35 -0.62 8.31
C GLY A 60 4.15 0.51 7.67
N SER A 61 5.46 0.32 7.53
CA SER A 61 6.38 1.27 6.89
C SER A 61 6.08 1.47 5.40
N LEU A 62 5.89 0.39 4.64
CA LEU A 62 5.47 0.47 3.23
C LEU A 62 4.11 1.18 3.11
N SER A 63 3.15 0.84 3.98
CA SER A 63 1.83 1.47 3.99
C SER A 63 1.88 2.96 4.31
N ALA A 64 2.83 3.40 5.14
CA ALA A 64 3.06 4.82 5.42
C ALA A 64 3.59 5.59 4.19
N LEU A 65 4.49 4.98 3.42
CA LEU A 65 4.99 5.54 2.16
C LEU A 65 3.85 5.66 1.15
N LEU A 66 3.05 4.61 1.00
CA LEU A 66 1.91 4.60 0.08
C LEU A 66 0.82 5.58 0.49
N ASP A 67 0.43 5.65 1.78
CA ASP A 67 -0.50 6.65 2.33
C ASP A 67 -0.09 8.07 1.92
N SER A 68 1.20 8.38 2.07
CA SER A 68 1.77 9.68 1.71
C SER A 68 1.75 9.96 0.21
N ILE A 69 2.07 8.95 -0.62
CA ILE A 69 2.07 9.09 -2.08
C ILE A 69 0.64 9.23 -2.61
N PHE A 70 -0.27 8.34 -2.22
CA PHE A 70 -1.67 8.38 -2.66
C PHE A 70 -2.38 9.65 -2.21
N LYS A 71 -1.97 10.26 -1.10
CA LYS A 71 -2.43 11.61 -0.72
C LYS A 71 -1.98 12.69 -1.71
N LYS A 72 -0.76 12.61 -2.25
CA LYS A 72 -0.21 13.61 -3.18
C LYS A 72 -0.72 13.44 -4.61
N ILE A 73 -0.80 12.21 -5.10
CA ILE A 73 -1.12 11.96 -6.52
C ILE A 73 -2.59 12.23 -6.88
N GLN A 74 -3.47 12.43 -5.90
CA GLN A 74 -4.86 12.86 -6.14
C GLN A 74 -4.97 14.16 -6.96
N SER A 75 -3.94 15.01 -6.92
CA SER A 75 -3.92 16.31 -7.60
C SER A 75 -2.83 16.43 -8.67
N VAL A 76 -2.11 15.36 -9.01
CA VAL A 76 -1.03 15.40 -10.00
C VAL A 76 -1.06 14.18 -10.93
N SER A 77 -0.46 14.30 -12.11
CA SER A 77 -0.19 13.16 -12.97
C SER A 77 1.05 12.40 -12.50
N ILE A 78 1.08 11.11 -12.79
CA ILE A 78 2.23 10.23 -12.55
C ILE A 78 2.69 9.60 -13.86
N THR A 79 3.95 9.17 -13.92
CA THR A 79 4.49 8.45 -15.08
C THR A 79 4.06 6.99 -15.08
N ASP A 80 4.18 6.31 -16.21
CA ASP A 80 3.92 4.87 -16.32
C ASP A 80 4.84 4.04 -15.42
N GLU A 81 6.08 4.49 -15.24
CA GLU A 81 7.02 3.86 -14.29
C GLU A 81 6.52 3.98 -12.85
N MET A 82 6.04 5.16 -12.45
CA MET A 82 5.42 5.36 -11.13
C MET A 82 4.17 4.49 -10.96
N PHE A 83 3.30 4.46 -11.98
CA PHE A 83 2.12 3.59 -11.99
C PHE A 83 2.49 2.13 -11.77
N SER A 84 3.40 1.58 -12.58
CA SER A 84 3.86 0.18 -12.45
C SER A 84 4.50 -0.11 -11.09
N SER A 85 5.23 0.87 -10.52
CA SER A 85 5.85 0.75 -9.21
C SER A 85 4.82 0.72 -8.07
N LEU A 86 3.75 1.52 -8.16
CA LEU A 86 2.66 1.52 -7.19
C LEU A 86 1.83 0.23 -7.28
N VAL A 87 1.54 -0.25 -8.49
CA VAL A 87 0.87 -1.55 -8.69
C VAL A 87 1.70 -2.69 -8.10
N SER A 88 3.01 -2.71 -8.36
CA SER A 88 3.92 -3.67 -7.75
C SER A 88 3.86 -3.59 -6.23
N ALA A 89 3.90 -2.39 -5.64
CA ALA A 89 3.86 -2.23 -4.19
C ALA A 89 2.62 -2.82 -3.52
N VAL A 90 1.45 -2.67 -4.14
CA VAL A 90 0.20 -3.26 -3.63
C VAL A 90 0.25 -4.79 -3.66
N ASN A 91 0.82 -5.38 -4.72
CA ASN A 91 0.99 -6.83 -4.80
C ASN A 91 1.96 -7.35 -3.72
N GLU A 92 3.04 -6.62 -3.46
CA GLU A 92 4.01 -6.95 -2.42
C GLU A 92 3.39 -6.91 -1.01
N MET A 93 2.43 -6.01 -0.75
CA MET A 93 1.68 -6.00 0.52
C MET A 93 0.94 -7.33 0.74
N LYS A 94 0.28 -7.87 -0.29
CA LYS A 94 -0.40 -9.18 -0.21
C LYS A 94 0.58 -10.33 0.03
N ASN A 95 1.71 -10.33 -0.65
CA ASN A 95 2.75 -11.34 -0.45
C ASN A 95 3.25 -11.32 0.99
N SER A 96 3.48 -10.13 1.56
CA SER A 96 3.91 -9.97 2.96
C SER A 96 2.92 -10.48 4.02
N MET A 97 1.64 -10.62 3.66
CA MET A 97 0.61 -11.18 4.53
C MET A 97 0.52 -12.71 4.44
N THR A 98 0.97 -13.29 3.32
CA THR A 98 0.83 -14.73 3.02
C THR A 98 2.12 -15.52 3.19
N GLN A 99 3.27 -14.87 3.03
CA GLN A 99 4.59 -15.48 3.12
C GLN A 99 5.29 -15.10 4.43
N THR A 100 5.92 -16.08 5.06
CA THR A 100 6.76 -15.88 6.24
C THR A 100 8.08 -15.23 5.84
N ASP A 101 8.59 -14.31 6.67
CA ASP A 101 9.87 -13.61 6.47
C ASP A 101 9.99 -12.90 5.10
N TYR A 102 8.87 -12.39 4.59
CA TYR A 102 8.83 -11.67 3.33
C TYR A 102 9.55 -10.32 3.42
N ASP A 103 10.52 -10.10 2.54
CA ASP A 103 11.30 -8.86 2.49
C ASP A 103 10.58 -7.79 1.64
N LEU A 104 10.41 -6.60 2.23
CA LEU A 104 9.80 -5.44 1.59
C LEU A 104 10.82 -4.33 1.29
N ASP A 105 12.12 -4.53 1.54
CA ASP A 105 13.14 -3.50 1.39
C ASP A 105 13.27 -3.00 -0.05
N GLU A 106 13.33 -3.91 -1.02
CA GLU A 106 13.46 -3.55 -2.44
C GLU A 106 12.29 -2.67 -2.89
N ILE A 107 11.06 -3.09 -2.57
CA ILE A 107 9.88 -2.33 -2.99
C ILE A 107 9.75 -1.00 -2.25
N LYS A 108 10.09 -0.95 -0.95
CA LYS A 108 10.14 0.32 -0.22
C LYS A 108 11.15 1.29 -0.83
N GLN A 109 12.33 0.81 -1.23
CA GLN A 109 13.33 1.63 -1.91
C GLN A 109 12.85 2.12 -3.28
N LYS A 110 12.11 1.31 -4.02
CA LYS A 110 11.52 1.70 -5.31
C LYS A 110 10.46 2.78 -5.12
N VAL A 111 9.55 2.60 -4.17
CA VAL A 111 8.44 3.53 -3.88
C VAL A 111 8.93 4.83 -3.24
N SER A 112 9.98 4.80 -2.42
CA SER A 112 10.52 6.01 -1.79
C SER A 112 11.05 7.02 -2.82
N LYS A 113 11.62 6.54 -3.94
CA LYS A 113 12.04 7.40 -5.07
C LYS A 113 10.87 8.19 -5.66
N ILE A 114 9.68 7.58 -5.74
CA ILE A 114 8.45 8.26 -6.20
C ILE A 114 8.12 9.42 -5.27
N SER A 115 8.13 9.18 -3.96
CA SER A 115 7.84 10.22 -2.95
C SER A 115 8.76 11.44 -3.09
N SER A 116 10.05 11.21 -3.36
CA SER A 116 11.04 12.26 -3.61
C SER A 116 10.82 13.01 -4.93
N SER A 117 10.26 12.35 -5.95
CA SER A 117 9.92 12.98 -7.23
C SER A 117 8.61 13.79 -7.18
N LEU A 118 7.76 13.55 -6.18
CA LEU A 118 6.49 14.25 -5.93
C LEU A 118 6.66 15.44 -4.94
N THR A 119 7.85 16.04 -4.89
CA THR A 119 8.17 17.21 -4.03
C THR A 119 8.22 18.47 -4.87
#